data_AF-A0A7Y2ZJS0-F1
#
_entry.id   AF-A0A7Y2ZJS0-F1
#
_cell.length_a   1.000
_cell.length_b   1.000
_cell.length_c   1.000
_cell.angle_alpha   90.00
_cell.angle_beta   90.00
_cell.angle_gamma   90.00
#
_symmetry.space_group_name_H-M   'P 1'
#
loop_
_entity.id
_entity.type
_entity.pdbx_description
1 polymer ?
#
loop_
_entity_poly.entity_id
_entity_poly.type
_entity_poly.pdbx_seq_one_letter_code
_entity_poly.pdbx_strand_id
1 'polypeptide(L)'
;MSTKQAHHRFLRLGGEFAVIVVGVFLALAAESWWSEREERAYERDLRQDMLAEFEANLDILEADLAANDTSQARIAAFLDLGAEELQATPSEELTGTIGRWLDWAGFDPEMGSAQALVESGNIGAIDDRGLRLLLSRWAGLLEEKRRFNLQAVEFQMHRVGPMIARAVSDEVWTAAERREAQWLVRTFAVLQGSVIDNQRRLQAAAREILTYLRE
;
A
#
# COMPACT_ATOMS: atom_id res chain seq x y z
N MET A 1 67.00 -39.04 30.06
CA MET A 1 65.64 -38.53 30.28
C MET A 1 64.67 -39.36 29.46
N SER A 2 63.73 -40.04 30.12
CA SER A 2 63.01 -41.20 29.59
C SER A 2 61.82 -40.79 28.71
N THR A 3 61.72 -41.39 27.52
CA THR A 3 60.64 -41.27 26.52
C THR A 3 59.23 -41.48 27.10
N LYS A 4 59.10 -42.19 28.24
CA LYS A 4 57.82 -42.38 28.95
C LYS A 4 57.29 -41.12 29.64
N GLN A 5 58.16 -40.22 30.14
CA GLN A 5 57.72 -38.96 30.76
C GLN A 5 57.27 -37.93 29.72
N ALA A 6 57.89 -37.93 28.53
CA ALA A 6 57.50 -37.05 27.42
C ALA A 6 56.09 -37.42 26.89
N HIS A 7 55.80 -38.72 26.74
CA HIS A 7 54.51 -39.21 26.25
C HIS A 7 53.34 -38.87 27.19
N HIS A 8 53.57 -38.94 28.50
CA HIS A 8 52.55 -38.65 29.51
C HIS A 8 52.25 -37.14 29.63
N ARG A 9 53.23 -36.27 29.37
CA ARG A 9 53.02 -34.82 29.24
C ARG A 9 52.31 -34.46 27.93
N PHE A 10 52.66 -35.11 26.82
CA PHE A 10 52.04 -34.87 25.51
C PHE A 10 50.56 -35.26 25.50
N LEU A 11 50.20 -36.40 26.10
CA LEU A 11 48.80 -36.83 26.26
C LEU A 11 47.99 -35.89 27.16
N ARG A 12 48.62 -35.33 28.20
CA ARG A 12 47.96 -34.38 29.11
C ARG A 12 47.73 -33.02 28.44
N LEU A 13 48.73 -32.51 27.71
CA LEU A 13 48.62 -31.29 26.89
C LEU A 13 47.61 -31.45 25.74
N GLY A 14 47.55 -32.64 25.12
CA GLY A 14 46.55 -32.95 24.09
C GLY A 14 45.12 -33.02 24.63
N GLY A 15 44.93 -33.57 25.83
CA GLY A 15 43.63 -33.57 26.51
C GLY A 15 43.17 -32.16 26.93
N GLU A 16 44.09 -31.34 27.43
CA GLU A 16 43.82 -29.94 27.80
C GLU A 16 43.48 -29.08 26.57
N PHE A 17 44.21 -29.26 25.46
CA PHE A 17 43.89 -28.63 24.19
C PHE A 17 42.51 -29.04 23.65
N ALA A 18 42.18 -30.34 23.71
CA ALA A 18 40.87 -30.83 23.26
C ALA A 18 39.71 -30.23 24.08
N VAL A 19 39.88 -30.07 25.40
CA VAL A 19 38.88 -29.43 26.27
C VAL A 19 38.68 -27.96 25.90
N ILE A 20 39.76 -27.22 25.61
CA ILE A 20 39.68 -25.82 25.18
C ILE A 20 38.93 -25.70 23.85
N VAL A 21 39.27 -26.54 22.86
CA VAL A 21 38.62 -26.53 21.55
C VAL A 21 37.13 -26.84 21.66
N VAL A 22 36.75 -27.88 22.41
CA VAL A 22 35.34 -28.23 22.62
C VAL A 22 34.59 -27.10 23.34
N GLY A 23 35.21 -26.44 24.31
CA GLY A 23 34.62 -25.29 25.01
C GLY A 23 34.33 -24.11 24.08
N VAL A 24 35.26 -23.77 23.18
CA VAL A 24 35.08 -22.70 22.19
C VAL A 24 33.96 -23.04 21.20
N PHE A 25 33.92 -24.27 20.67
CA PHE A 25 32.87 -24.69 19.76
C PHE A 25 31.48 -24.69 20.40
N LEU A 26 31.37 -25.10 21.67
CA LEU A 26 30.10 -25.04 22.41
C LEU A 26 29.64 -23.61 22.66
N ALA A 27 30.56 -22.69 22.98
CA ALA A 27 30.23 -21.28 23.14
C ALA A 27 29.73 -20.66 21.82
N LEU A 28 30.41 -20.94 20.70
CA LEU A 28 29.99 -20.48 19.38
C LEU A 28 28.64 -21.09 18.96
N ALA A 29 28.40 -22.37 19.26
CA ALA A 29 27.13 -23.02 18.97
C ALA A 29 25.98 -22.45 19.82
N ALA A 30 26.24 -22.13 21.10
CA ALA A 30 25.26 -21.51 21.98
C ALA A 30 24.92 -20.08 21.52
N GLU A 31 25.93 -19.28 21.13
CA GLU A 31 25.73 -17.94 20.59
C GLU A 31 24.93 -17.98 19.28
N SER A 32 25.30 -18.88 18.35
CA SER A 32 24.58 -19.10 17.09
C SER A 32 23.11 -19.48 17.34
N TRP A 33 22.86 -20.38 18.30
CA TRP A 33 21.50 -20.81 18.63
C TRP A 33 20.66 -19.71 19.28
N TRP A 34 21.27 -18.86 20.11
CA TRP A 34 20.60 -17.70 20.70
C TRP A 34 20.26 -16.66 19.64
N SER A 35 21.22 -16.32 18.77
CA SER A 35 21.02 -15.40 17.64
C SER A 35 19.88 -15.88 16.73
N GLU A 36 19.89 -17.16 16.32
CA GLU A 36 18.81 -17.74 15.52
C GLU A 36 17.44 -17.67 16.21
N ARG A 37 17.41 -17.76 17.54
CA ARG A 37 16.16 -17.69 18.31
C ARG A 37 15.62 -16.27 18.36
N GLU A 38 16.50 -15.28 18.48
CA GLU A 38 16.18 -13.85 18.45
C GLU A 38 15.71 -13.41 17.06
N GLU A 39 16.41 -13.82 16.00
CA GLU A 39 16.00 -13.61 14.60
C GLU A 39 14.61 -14.22 14.33
N ARG A 40 14.37 -15.46 14.77
CA ARG A 40 13.05 -16.10 14.66
C ARG A 40 11.96 -15.43 15.49
N ALA A 41 12.29 -14.71 16.56
CA ALA A 41 11.31 -13.94 17.31
C ALA A 41 10.97 -12.65 16.55
N TYR A 42 11.99 -11.92 16.11
CA TYR A 42 11.84 -10.72 15.29
C TYR A 42 11.03 -10.98 14.02
N GLU A 43 11.32 -12.06 13.28
CA GLU A 43 10.59 -12.38 12.04
C GLU A 43 9.11 -12.71 12.31
N ARG A 44 8.80 -13.34 13.46
CA ARG A 44 7.41 -13.63 13.85
C ARG A 44 6.65 -12.36 14.18
N ASP A 45 7.23 -11.47 14.98
CA ASP A 45 6.63 -10.20 15.35
C ASP A 45 6.41 -9.34 14.10
N LEU A 46 7.42 -9.28 13.23
CA LEU A 46 7.32 -8.59 11.95
C LEU A 46 6.20 -9.15 11.06
N ARG A 47 6.07 -10.48 10.97
CA ARG A 47 5.00 -11.13 10.20
C ARG A 47 3.62 -10.78 10.76
N GLN A 48 3.46 -10.70 12.08
CA GLN A 48 2.21 -10.29 12.72
C GLN A 48 1.86 -8.83 12.43
N ASP A 49 2.83 -7.93 12.51
CA ASP A 49 2.64 -6.52 12.16
C ASP A 49 2.21 -6.37 10.69
N MET A 50 2.88 -7.07 9.77
CA MET A 50 2.52 -7.06 8.35
C MET A 50 1.11 -7.60 8.12
N LEU A 51 0.72 -8.65 8.83
CA LEU A 51 -0.61 -9.21 8.70
C LEU A 51 -1.69 -8.19 9.10
N ALA A 52 -1.50 -7.50 10.23
CA ALA A 52 -2.40 -6.43 10.67
C ALA A 52 -2.42 -5.24 9.69
N GLU A 53 -1.25 -4.81 9.20
CA GLU A 53 -1.12 -3.73 8.22
C GLU A 53 -1.85 -4.04 6.90
N PHE A 54 -1.69 -5.25 6.36
CA PHE A 54 -2.34 -5.64 5.11
C PHE A 54 -3.84 -5.93 5.28
N GLU A 55 -4.29 -6.37 6.45
CA GLU A 55 -5.72 -6.47 6.78
C GLU A 55 -6.37 -5.09 6.80
N ALA A 56 -5.77 -4.13 7.50
CA ALA A 56 -6.27 -2.75 7.54
C ALA A 56 -6.30 -2.12 6.13
N ASN A 57 -5.23 -2.31 5.35
CA ASN A 57 -5.18 -1.83 3.97
C ASN A 57 -6.25 -2.46 3.07
N LEU A 58 -6.60 -3.73 3.29
CA LEU A 58 -7.67 -4.38 2.55
C LEU A 58 -9.03 -3.79 2.90
N ASP A 59 -9.29 -3.54 4.19
CA ASP A 59 -10.54 -2.93 4.66
C ASP A 59 -10.71 -1.51 4.10
N ILE A 60 -9.64 -0.70 4.07
CA ILE A 60 -9.63 0.63 3.45
C ILE A 60 -9.97 0.53 1.96
N LEU A 61 -9.30 -0.36 1.22
CA LEU A 61 -9.54 -0.54 -0.22
C LEU A 61 -10.99 -0.97 -0.50
N GLU A 62 -11.57 -1.83 0.33
CA GLU A 62 -12.96 -2.26 0.21
C GLU A 62 -13.94 -1.11 0.45
N ALA A 63 -13.70 -0.29 1.48
CA ALA A 63 -14.49 0.91 1.75
C ALA A 63 -14.39 1.94 0.61
N ASP A 64 -13.18 2.21 0.12
CA ASP A 64 -12.93 3.16 -0.96
C ASP A 64 -13.60 2.73 -2.26
N LEU A 65 -13.50 1.45 -2.61
CA LEU A 65 -14.16 0.90 -3.80
C LEU A 65 -15.68 1.03 -3.69
N ALA A 66 -16.28 0.76 -2.53
CA ALA A 66 -17.71 0.92 -2.32
C ALA A 66 -18.17 2.39 -2.43
N ALA A 67 -17.38 3.33 -1.88
CA ALA A 67 -17.62 4.76 -2.04
C ALA A 67 -17.53 5.18 -3.51
N ASN A 68 -16.55 4.65 -4.23
CA ASN A 68 -16.34 4.92 -5.64
C ASN A 68 -17.42 4.34 -6.56
N ASP A 69 -17.99 3.18 -6.25
CA ASP A 69 -19.15 2.64 -6.98
C ASP A 69 -20.35 3.60 -6.88
N THR A 70 -20.58 4.17 -5.69
CA THR A 70 -21.63 5.18 -5.48
C THR A 70 -21.33 6.45 -6.28
N SER A 71 -20.07 6.90 -6.29
CA SER A 71 -19.64 8.08 -7.04
C SER A 71 -19.80 7.89 -8.56
N GLN A 72 -19.37 6.75 -9.09
CA GLN A 72 -19.52 6.40 -10.51
C GLN A 72 -20.98 6.39 -10.95
N ALA A 73 -21.90 5.85 -10.14
CA ALA A 73 -23.32 5.84 -10.46
C ALA A 73 -23.89 7.27 -10.60
N ARG A 74 -23.45 8.21 -9.75
CA ARG A 74 -23.87 9.61 -9.83
C ARG A 74 -23.29 10.33 -11.04
N ILE A 75 -22.01 10.07 -11.35
CA ILE A 75 -21.34 10.62 -12.53
C ILE A 75 -22.00 10.10 -13.81
N ALA A 76 -22.29 8.80 -13.88
CA ALA A 76 -22.99 8.20 -15.01
C ALA A 76 -24.36 8.83 -15.22
N ALA A 77 -25.16 8.98 -14.17
CA ALA A 77 -26.46 9.64 -14.24
C ALA A 77 -26.38 11.08 -14.78
N PHE A 78 -25.34 11.83 -14.43
CA PHE A 78 -25.12 13.16 -15.00
C PHE A 78 -24.68 13.13 -16.47
N LEU A 79 -23.80 12.19 -16.83
CA LEU A 79 -23.29 12.06 -18.19
C LEU A 79 -24.33 11.53 -19.18
N ASP A 80 -25.33 10.79 -18.68
CA ASP A 80 -26.46 10.29 -19.45
C ASP A 80 -27.47 11.40 -19.81
N LEU A 81 -27.42 12.56 -19.13
CA LEU A 81 -28.23 13.72 -19.51
C LEU A 81 -27.84 14.17 -20.92
N GLY A 82 -28.83 14.15 -21.82
CA GLY A 82 -28.70 14.73 -23.14
C GLY A 82 -28.41 16.22 -23.07
N ALA A 83 -27.90 16.80 -24.17
CA ALA A 83 -27.59 18.22 -24.21
C ALA A 83 -28.83 19.09 -23.91
N GLU A 84 -30.01 18.75 -24.46
CA GLU A 84 -31.26 19.47 -24.22
C GLU A 84 -31.75 19.31 -22.78
N GLU A 85 -31.70 18.10 -22.22
CA GLU A 85 -32.08 17.81 -20.84
C GLU A 85 -31.22 18.59 -19.86
N LEU A 86 -29.90 18.57 -20.07
CA LEU A 86 -28.96 19.33 -19.25
C LEU A 86 -29.19 20.84 -19.34
N GLN A 87 -29.69 21.38 -20.46
CA GLN A 87 -30.08 22.79 -20.55
C GLN A 87 -31.40 23.07 -19.83
N ALA A 88 -32.32 22.11 -19.82
CA ALA A 88 -33.62 22.23 -19.17
C ALA A 88 -33.54 22.03 -17.64
N THR A 89 -32.50 21.38 -17.10
CA THR A 89 -32.33 21.16 -15.66
C THR A 89 -32.32 22.48 -14.88
N PRO A 90 -33.09 22.63 -13.79
CA PRO A 90 -33.02 23.81 -12.94
C PRO A 90 -31.60 24.05 -12.40
N SER A 91 -31.16 25.31 -12.37
CA SER A 91 -29.84 25.67 -11.82
C SER A 91 -29.67 25.26 -10.35
N GLU A 92 -30.73 25.37 -9.55
CA GLU A 92 -30.76 24.92 -8.15
C GLU A 92 -30.50 23.42 -8.01
N GLU A 93 -31.08 22.62 -8.92
CA GLU A 93 -30.87 21.18 -8.95
C GLU A 93 -29.41 20.85 -9.26
N LEU A 94 -28.82 21.49 -10.28
CA LEU A 94 -27.41 21.33 -10.64
C LEU A 94 -26.47 21.74 -9.49
N THR A 95 -26.73 22.88 -8.85
CA THR A 95 -25.96 23.34 -7.69
C THR A 95 -26.04 22.35 -6.53
N GLY A 96 -27.23 21.79 -6.26
CA GLY A 96 -27.43 20.80 -5.21
C GLY A 96 -26.78 19.44 -5.47
N THR A 97 -26.57 19.07 -6.74
CA THR A 97 -26.02 17.75 -7.11
C THR A 97 -24.53 17.77 -7.43
N ILE A 98 -23.99 18.87 -7.97
CA ILE A 98 -22.64 18.88 -8.56
C ILE A 98 -21.53 18.58 -7.53
N GLY A 99 -21.66 19.06 -6.30
CA GLY A 99 -20.69 18.76 -5.25
C GLY A 99 -20.62 17.27 -4.91
N ARG A 100 -21.76 16.56 -5.01
CA ARG A 100 -21.87 15.12 -4.71
C ARG A 100 -21.29 14.22 -5.81
N TRP A 101 -21.05 14.75 -7.01
CA TRP A 101 -20.42 14.03 -8.11
C TRP A 101 -18.91 13.98 -7.98
N LEU A 102 -18.33 14.87 -7.18
CA LEU A 102 -16.89 14.99 -6.98
C LEU A 102 -16.44 14.43 -5.64
N ASP A 103 -17.35 13.76 -4.94
CA ASP A 103 -17.07 13.00 -3.75
C ASP A 103 -16.68 11.59 -4.19
N TRP A 104 -15.39 11.28 -4.12
CA TRP A 104 -14.79 10.00 -4.48
C TRP A 104 -13.65 9.69 -3.52
N ALA A 105 -13.34 8.42 -3.39
CA ALA A 105 -12.32 7.94 -2.47
C ALA A 105 -10.99 7.67 -3.21
N GLY A 106 -9.93 8.37 -2.81
CA GLY A 106 -8.56 7.97 -3.11
C GLY A 106 -8.09 6.94 -2.09
N PHE A 107 -7.06 6.16 -2.44
CA PHE A 107 -6.45 5.21 -1.49
C PHE A 107 -5.29 5.86 -0.73
N ASP A 108 -5.46 5.96 0.58
CA ASP A 108 -4.44 6.35 1.54
C ASP A 108 -4.12 5.13 2.44
N PRO A 109 -2.98 4.45 2.20
CA PRO A 109 -2.66 3.22 2.91
C PRO A 109 -2.34 3.46 4.39
N GLU A 110 -2.68 2.48 5.23
CA GLU A 110 -2.05 2.31 6.53
C GLU A 110 -0.57 1.99 6.32
N MET A 111 0.29 2.76 7.00
CA MET A 111 1.74 2.69 6.86
C MET A 111 2.32 2.04 8.12
N GLY A 112 2.86 0.83 7.97
CA GLY A 112 3.40 0.06 9.09
C GLY A 112 4.80 -0.50 8.84
N SER A 113 5.05 -1.65 9.44
CA SER A 113 6.35 -2.33 9.43
C SER A 113 6.77 -2.74 8.02
N ALA A 114 5.84 -3.09 7.12
CA ALA A 114 6.14 -3.41 5.73
C ALA A 114 6.71 -2.20 4.99
N GLN A 115 6.04 -1.06 5.07
CA GLN A 115 6.50 0.15 4.42
C GLN A 115 7.85 0.63 4.99
N ALA A 116 8.01 0.62 6.32
CA ALA A 116 9.25 1.03 6.96
C ALA A 116 10.46 0.19 6.51
N LEU A 117 10.27 -1.11 6.29
CA LEU A 117 11.31 -2.00 5.76
C LEU A 117 11.69 -1.71 4.31
N VAL A 118 10.70 -1.38 3.47
CA VAL A 118 10.99 -1.01 2.09
C VAL A 118 11.72 0.33 2.03
N GLU A 119 11.23 1.35 2.74
CA GLU A 119 11.80 2.70 2.71
C GLU A 119 13.20 2.78 3.32
N SER A 120 13.48 2.00 4.37
CA SER A 120 14.80 1.90 4.97
C SER A 120 15.81 1.12 4.12
N GLY A 121 15.37 0.49 3.02
CA GLY A 121 16.20 -0.42 2.23
C GLY A 121 16.55 -1.72 2.96
N ASN A 122 15.96 -1.96 4.13
CA ASN A 122 16.26 -3.10 4.99
C ASN A 122 15.41 -4.34 4.66
N ILE A 123 14.74 -4.34 3.50
CA ILE A 123 13.97 -5.49 3.01
C ILE A 123 14.83 -6.78 2.91
N GLY A 124 16.15 -6.64 2.78
CA GLY A 124 17.10 -7.74 2.79
C GLY A 124 17.18 -8.50 4.11
N ALA A 125 16.70 -7.92 5.22
CA ALA A 125 16.65 -8.55 6.53
C ALA A 125 15.50 -9.57 6.68
N ILE A 126 14.54 -9.59 5.75
CA ILE A 126 13.51 -10.64 5.68
C ILE A 126 14.16 -11.85 5.02
N ASP A 127 14.33 -12.97 5.71
CA ASP A 127 14.94 -14.17 5.11
C ASP A 127 14.12 -14.79 3.98
N ASP A 128 12.79 -14.68 4.10
CA ASP A 128 11.84 -15.17 3.11
C ASP A 128 11.94 -14.40 1.79
N ARG A 129 12.48 -15.08 0.76
CA ARG A 129 12.61 -14.53 -0.58
C ARG A 129 11.27 -14.24 -1.25
N GLY A 130 10.25 -15.08 -1.02
CA GLY A 130 8.92 -14.91 -1.59
C GLY A 130 8.28 -13.63 -1.04
N LEU A 131 8.29 -13.47 0.27
CA LEU A 131 7.79 -12.28 0.95
C LEU A 131 8.53 -11.01 0.50
N ARG A 132 9.87 -11.04 0.41
CA ARG A 132 10.66 -9.90 -0.10
C ARG A 132 10.20 -9.47 -1.49
N LEU A 133 9.95 -10.41 -2.39
CA LEU A 133 9.51 -10.11 -3.75
C LEU A 133 8.10 -9.51 -3.77
N LEU A 134 7.18 -10.04 -2.97
CA LEU A 134 5.82 -9.52 -2.86
C LEU A 134 5.80 -8.09 -2.31
N LEU A 135 6.55 -7.82 -1.24
CA LEU A 135 6.65 -6.48 -0.65
C LEU A 135 7.32 -5.47 -1.59
N SER A 136 8.36 -5.89 -2.32
CA SER A 136 9.00 -5.04 -3.34
C SER A 136 8.02 -4.66 -4.45
N ARG A 137 7.19 -5.63 -4.90
CA ARG A 137 6.16 -5.39 -5.91
C ARG A 137 5.05 -4.49 -5.39
N TRP A 138 4.60 -4.70 -4.15
CA TRP A 138 3.62 -3.86 -3.49
C TRP A 138 4.08 -2.40 -3.45
N ALA A 139 5.29 -2.13 -2.98
CA ALA A 139 5.80 -0.76 -2.89
C ALA A 139 5.94 -0.11 -4.27
N GLY A 140 6.43 -0.85 -5.27
CA GLY A 140 6.49 -0.36 -6.65
C GLY A 140 5.10 -0.05 -7.22
N LEU A 141 4.11 -0.91 -6.92
CA LEU A 141 2.72 -0.71 -7.31
C LEU A 141 2.16 0.54 -6.62
N LEU A 142 2.30 0.67 -5.30
CA LEU A 142 1.79 1.79 -4.51
C LEU A 142 2.30 3.13 -5.05
N GLU A 143 3.60 3.24 -5.31
CA GLU A 143 4.21 4.44 -5.87
C GLU A 143 3.71 4.74 -7.30
N GLU A 144 3.58 3.71 -8.15
CA GLU A 144 3.00 3.87 -9.47
C GLU A 144 1.55 4.37 -9.41
N LYS A 145 0.73 3.80 -8.52
CA LYS A 145 -0.69 4.12 -8.39
C LYS A 145 -0.92 5.50 -7.74
N ARG A 146 -0.08 5.89 -6.78
CA ARG A 146 -0.12 7.23 -6.15
C ARG A 146 -0.02 8.35 -7.17
N ARG A 147 0.83 8.21 -8.19
CA ARG A 147 0.96 9.20 -9.27
C ARG A 147 -0.36 9.45 -10.02
N PHE A 148 -1.14 8.42 -10.30
CA PHE A 148 -2.44 8.56 -10.97
C PHE A 148 -3.50 9.18 -10.05
N ASN A 149 -3.50 8.81 -8.77
CA ASN A 149 -4.38 9.42 -7.77
C ASN A 149 -4.14 10.94 -7.69
N LEU A 150 -2.86 11.36 -7.61
CA LEU A 150 -2.48 12.77 -7.60
C LEU A 150 -2.95 13.51 -8.87
N GLN A 151 -2.84 12.91 -10.06
CA GLN A 151 -3.34 13.53 -11.29
C GLN A 151 -4.86 13.76 -11.26
N ALA A 152 -5.63 12.81 -10.71
CA ALA A 152 -7.08 12.94 -10.57
C ALA A 152 -7.45 14.05 -9.58
N VAL A 153 -6.78 14.09 -8.42
CA VAL A 153 -6.94 15.14 -7.40
C VAL A 153 -6.57 16.51 -7.97
N GLU A 154 -5.42 16.62 -8.63
CA GLU A 154 -4.96 17.87 -9.25
C GLU A 154 -5.96 18.38 -10.30
N PHE A 155 -6.48 17.48 -11.15
CA PHE A 155 -7.49 17.84 -12.13
C PHE A 155 -8.77 18.36 -11.45
N GLN A 156 -9.25 17.67 -10.41
CA GLN A 156 -10.41 18.14 -9.65
C GLN A 156 -10.16 19.51 -9.03
N MET A 157 -9.03 19.70 -8.33
CA MET A 157 -8.74 20.94 -7.61
C MET A 157 -8.48 22.13 -8.53
N HIS A 158 -7.85 21.93 -9.68
CA HIS A 158 -7.41 23.03 -10.55
C HIS A 158 -8.33 23.28 -11.76
N ARG A 159 -9.18 22.32 -12.11
CA ARG A 159 -10.08 22.44 -13.27
C ARG A 159 -11.54 22.40 -12.84
N VAL A 160 -11.93 21.40 -12.06
CA VAL A 160 -13.34 21.19 -11.72
C VAL A 160 -13.81 22.13 -10.59
N GLY A 161 -13.05 22.22 -9.50
CA GLY A 161 -13.36 23.07 -8.35
C GLY A 161 -13.56 24.55 -8.70
N PRO A 162 -12.66 25.19 -9.45
CA PRO A 162 -12.83 26.58 -9.88
C PRO A 162 -14.04 26.80 -10.78
N MET A 163 -14.33 25.85 -11.68
CA MET A 163 -15.53 25.92 -12.54
C MET A 163 -16.80 25.85 -11.70
N ILE A 164 -16.86 24.92 -10.74
CA ILE A 164 -18.02 24.81 -9.82
C ILE A 164 -18.15 26.06 -8.99
N ALA A 165 -17.07 26.53 -8.37
CA ALA A 165 -17.07 27.73 -7.55
C ALA A 165 -17.63 28.94 -8.31
N ARG A 166 -17.30 29.06 -9.61
CA ARG A 166 -17.89 30.09 -10.48
C ARG A 166 -19.38 29.84 -10.72
N ALA A 167 -19.75 28.62 -11.15
CA ALA A 167 -21.13 28.28 -11.52
C ALA A 167 -22.12 28.33 -10.34
N VAL A 168 -21.65 28.15 -9.10
CA VAL A 168 -22.48 28.25 -7.90
C VAL A 168 -22.50 29.66 -7.29
N SER A 169 -21.62 30.58 -7.72
CA SER A 169 -21.47 31.89 -7.09
C SER A 169 -22.69 32.79 -7.24
N ASP A 170 -23.41 32.68 -8.35
CA ASP A 170 -24.61 33.47 -8.66
C ASP A 170 -25.88 32.62 -8.76
N GLU A 171 -25.77 31.32 -8.43
CA GLU A 171 -26.82 30.30 -8.50
C GLU A 171 -27.47 30.16 -9.89
N VAL A 172 -26.84 30.70 -10.96
CA VAL A 172 -27.37 30.66 -12.32
C VAL A 172 -26.38 29.98 -13.27
N TRP A 173 -26.69 28.74 -13.62
CA TRP A 173 -25.88 27.97 -14.56
C TRP A 173 -26.13 28.41 -16.01
N THR A 174 -25.16 29.10 -16.61
CA THR A 174 -25.24 29.47 -18.03
C THR A 174 -25.12 28.24 -18.94
N ALA A 175 -25.60 28.37 -20.18
CA ALA A 175 -25.45 27.30 -21.18
C ALA A 175 -23.98 26.93 -21.45
N ALA A 176 -23.06 27.90 -21.32
CA ALA A 176 -21.63 27.67 -21.46
C ALA A 176 -21.07 26.85 -20.29
N GLU A 177 -21.42 27.19 -19.06
CA GLU A 177 -20.99 26.47 -17.86
C GLU A 177 -21.53 25.05 -17.79
N ARG A 178 -22.78 24.83 -18.21
CA ARG A 178 -23.36 23.49 -18.34
C ARG A 178 -22.55 22.60 -19.31
N ARG A 179 -22.14 23.16 -20.45
CA ARG A 179 -21.29 22.44 -21.43
C ARG A 179 -19.88 22.21 -20.88
N GLU A 180 -19.30 23.19 -20.22
CA GLU A 180 -17.98 23.06 -19.58
C GLU A 180 -18.00 21.98 -18.50
N ALA A 181 -19.03 21.96 -17.64
CA ALA A 181 -19.23 20.93 -16.64
C ALA A 181 -19.38 19.54 -17.25
N GLN A 182 -20.16 19.38 -18.32
CA GLN A 182 -20.25 18.09 -19.02
C GLN A 182 -18.88 17.62 -19.53
N TRP A 183 -18.07 18.52 -20.09
CA TRP A 183 -16.72 18.18 -20.56
C TRP A 183 -15.77 17.83 -19.41
N LEU A 184 -15.78 18.61 -18.33
CA LEU A 184 -14.95 18.38 -17.15
C LEU A 184 -15.32 17.08 -16.46
N VAL A 185 -16.61 16.79 -16.27
CA VAL A 185 -17.07 15.55 -15.63
C VAL A 185 -16.75 14.33 -16.47
N ARG A 186 -16.83 14.41 -17.82
CA ARG A 186 -16.36 13.31 -18.70
C ARG A 186 -14.87 13.02 -18.50
N THR A 187 -14.06 14.07 -18.43
CA THR A 187 -12.61 13.93 -18.24
C THR A 187 -12.30 13.36 -16.86
N PHE A 188 -12.99 13.86 -15.83
CA PHE A 188 -12.89 13.37 -14.46
C PHE A 188 -13.29 11.89 -14.35
N ALA A 189 -14.36 11.46 -15.02
CA ALA A 189 -14.80 10.05 -15.03
C ALA A 189 -13.70 9.09 -15.55
N VAL A 190 -12.93 9.51 -16.56
CA VAL A 190 -11.80 8.71 -17.09
C VAL A 190 -10.68 8.59 -16.04
N LEU A 191 -10.35 9.70 -15.36
CA LEU A 191 -9.32 9.71 -14.32
C LEU A 191 -9.75 8.86 -13.11
N GLN A 192 -10.99 9.04 -12.66
CA GLN A 192 -11.56 8.26 -11.57
C GLN A 192 -11.62 6.76 -11.91
N GLY A 193 -12.00 6.39 -13.15
CA GLY A 193 -11.95 5.00 -13.60
C GLY A 193 -10.55 4.40 -13.48
N SER A 194 -9.51 5.18 -13.82
CA SER A 194 -8.11 4.76 -13.65
C SER A 194 -7.72 4.59 -12.17
N VAL A 195 -8.19 5.46 -11.27
CA VAL A 195 -8.00 5.31 -9.82
C VAL A 195 -8.64 4.03 -9.31
N ILE A 196 -9.87 3.74 -9.72
CA ILE A 196 -10.62 2.57 -9.26
C ILE A 196 -9.95 1.27 -9.74
N ASP A 197 -9.50 1.24 -10.99
CA ASP A 197 -8.72 0.10 -11.50
C ASP A 197 -7.40 -0.07 -10.76
N ASN A 198 -6.78 1.03 -10.34
CA ASN A 198 -5.58 1.00 -9.51
C ASN A 198 -5.86 0.44 -8.11
N GLN A 199 -6.96 0.84 -7.47
CA GLN A 199 -7.41 0.29 -6.19
C GLN A 199 -7.70 -1.22 -6.28
N ARG A 200 -8.34 -1.68 -7.35
CA ARG A 200 -8.57 -3.12 -7.58
C ARG A 200 -7.27 -3.91 -7.68
N ARG A 201 -6.25 -3.36 -8.35
CA ARG A 201 -4.92 -3.98 -8.44
C ARG A 201 -4.20 -4.03 -7.10
N LEU A 202 -4.28 -2.95 -6.31
CA LEU A 202 -3.75 -2.92 -4.95
C LEU A 202 -4.49 -3.94 -4.08
N GLN A 203 -5.81 -4.03 -4.18
CA GLN A 203 -6.61 -5.01 -3.43
C GLN A 203 -6.19 -6.45 -3.74
N ALA A 204 -5.97 -6.77 -5.03
CA ALA A 204 -5.48 -8.08 -5.44
C ALA A 204 -4.08 -8.38 -4.86
N ALA A 205 -3.16 -7.41 -4.90
CA ALA A 205 -1.82 -7.56 -4.35
C ALA A 205 -1.83 -7.72 -2.81
N ALA A 206 -2.66 -6.95 -2.10
CA ALA A 206 -2.84 -7.07 -0.65
C ALA A 206 -3.37 -8.46 -0.28
N ARG A 207 -4.35 -9.00 -1.03
CA ARG A 207 -4.87 -10.37 -0.82
C ARG A 207 -3.81 -11.44 -1.08
N GLU A 208 -2.98 -11.28 -2.11
CA GLU A 208 -1.86 -12.19 -2.38
C GLU A 208 -0.89 -12.23 -1.20
N ILE A 209 -0.52 -11.05 -0.67
CA ILE A 209 0.38 -10.92 0.49
C ILE A 209 -0.25 -11.54 1.74
N LEU A 210 -1.52 -11.25 2.03
CA LEU A 210 -2.21 -11.84 3.19
C LEU A 210 -2.31 -13.36 3.10
N THR A 211 -2.54 -13.90 1.91
CA THR A 211 -2.55 -15.36 1.71
C THR A 211 -1.17 -15.92 2.03
N TYR A 212 -0.11 -15.29 1.52
CA TYR A 212 1.26 -15.70 1.78
C TYR A 212 1.66 -15.63 3.26
N LEU A 213 1.25 -14.57 3.97
CA LEU A 213 1.56 -14.38 5.39
C LEU A 213 0.84 -15.38 6.32
N ARG A 214 -0.23 -16.01 5.84
CA ARG A 214 -1.06 -16.96 6.60
C ARG A 214 -0.68 -18.43 6.37
N GLU A 215 0.07 -18.72 5.30
CA GLU A 215 0.64 -20.04 5.01
C GLU A 215 1.90 -20.32 5.85
#